data_AF-A0A2S6B3U8-F1
#
_entry.id   AF-A0A2S6B3U8-F1
#
_cell.length_a   1.000
_cell.length_b   1.000
_cell.length_c   1.000
_cell.angle_alpha   90.00
_cell.angle_beta   90.00
_cell.angle_gamma   90.00
#
_symmetry.space_group_name_H-M   'P 1'
#
loop_
_entity.id
_entity.type
_entity.pdbx_description
1 polymer ?
#
loop_
_entity_poly.entity_id
_entity_poly.type
_entity_poly.pdbx_seq_one_letter_code
_entity_poly.pdbx_strand_id
1 'polypeptide(L)'
;MHRHADVVPGFPTARIRSYSGGLPVEVVLLAQLGPGAGDRLHADTGALQRAHPGFVDALDEPSVRIAAPDFDAGERSALYTFTVGSAGHPFHRHAGHRTFTAVTGSGGARLRFSTASDAQLAHDPSHFAAALHHVDLPADALFSVRFGGGTWHQFAPLQAGSSHPVLFALSCHTDELGGLPQGALQDEVLAGDANIATLTETLPPSVQAWLAAHPAHVERIPTVRLALHAPPGSWQQHLCAGLRARAGRVRTRLAGWCGEIGFVEGRASPVKALPSPPIGSLLLDQLPDFHHEDTFSLRLQGTTHAIASALMADVLEGFLQYRPAGVTQLMRLRNVLVRPLRLRTSPLGCPVSSLLSTGDGPLFAGRYPVLAQRIDADGRRAQVILGADDRHLAFRSCVGVQITDTGVDITLGTRVRCANVFGRAYMAAITGVHHAYIAPTMLRMAVEGAVQRHAPLTLAQGLFA
;
A
#
# COMPACT_ATOMS: atom_id res chain seq x y z
N MET A 1 -8.26 48.61 1.03
CA MET A 1 -6.83 48.95 1.18
C MET A 1 -6.05 47.65 1.27
N HIS A 2 -5.12 47.40 0.35
CA HIS A 2 -4.21 46.24 0.46
C HIS A 2 -3.05 46.61 1.39
N ARG A 3 -2.76 45.76 2.36
CA ARG A 3 -1.56 45.89 3.19
C ARG A 3 -0.34 45.57 2.31
N HIS A 4 0.75 46.33 2.47
CA HIS A 4 2.02 46.01 1.80
C HIS A 4 2.55 44.64 2.27
N ALA A 5 3.27 43.95 1.38
CA ALA A 5 3.93 42.70 1.72
C ALA A 5 5.12 42.98 2.64
N ASP A 6 5.01 42.53 3.90
CA ASP A 6 6.08 42.63 4.88
C ASP A 6 7.08 41.47 4.68
N VAL A 7 8.37 41.75 4.75
CA VAL A 7 9.42 40.72 4.75
C VAL A 7 9.48 40.10 6.15
N VAL A 8 9.29 38.79 6.24
CA VAL A 8 9.33 38.05 7.51
C VAL A 8 10.58 37.18 7.55
N PRO A 9 11.40 37.23 8.62
CA PRO A 9 12.50 36.29 8.81
C PRO A 9 11.93 34.89 9.14
N GLY A 10 12.40 33.86 8.44
CA GLY A 10 11.95 32.48 8.64
C GLY A 10 10.74 32.10 7.77
N PHE A 11 9.85 31.25 8.30
CA PHE A 11 8.72 30.71 7.55
C PHE A 11 7.53 31.69 7.50
N PRO A 12 7.08 32.12 6.29
CA PRO A 12 5.86 32.91 6.16
C PRO A 12 4.67 32.18 6.78
N THR A 13 3.97 32.85 7.69
CA THR A 13 2.92 32.23 8.51
C THR A 13 1.66 33.07 8.50
N ALA A 14 0.51 32.43 8.27
CA ALA A 14 -0.80 32.99 8.53
C ALA A 14 -1.35 32.39 9.82
N ARG A 15 -1.72 33.23 10.79
CA ARG A 15 -2.37 32.83 12.03
C ARG A 15 -3.72 33.52 12.15
N ILE A 16 -4.79 32.76 11.97
CA ILE A 16 -6.17 33.23 12.05
C ILE A 16 -6.69 32.93 13.44
N ARG A 17 -7.07 33.95 14.20
CA ARG A 17 -7.67 33.79 15.53
C ARG A 17 -9.08 33.20 15.38
N SER A 18 -9.46 32.33 16.31
CA SER A 18 -10.82 31.78 16.31
C SER A 18 -11.86 32.87 16.60
N TYR A 19 -12.94 32.88 15.82
CA TYR A 19 -14.07 33.79 15.96
C TYR A 19 -14.96 33.42 17.15
N SER A 20 -15.17 32.13 17.40
CA SER A 20 -16.00 31.63 18.52
C SER A 20 -15.18 31.14 19.72
N GLY A 21 -13.89 31.43 19.77
CA GLY A 21 -12.96 30.87 20.77
C GLY A 21 -12.38 29.50 20.37
N GLY A 22 -11.34 29.04 21.09
CA GLY A 22 -10.60 27.81 20.77
C GLY A 22 -9.25 28.06 20.09
N LEU A 23 -8.69 27.00 19.48
CA LEU A 23 -7.37 27.06 18.86
C LEU A 23 -7.38 27.91 17.58
N PRO A 24 -6.31 28.68 17.32
CA PRO A 24 -6.16 29.41 16.06
C PRO A 24 -5.95 28.44 14.90
N VAL A 25 -6.29 28.88 13.68
CA VAL A 25 -5.83 28.22 12.45
C VAL A 25 -4.46 28.76 12.11
N GLU A 26 -3.51 27.86 11.89
CA GLU A 26 -2.14 28.19 11.53
C GLU A 26 -1.79 27.55 10.20
N VAL A 27 -1.31 28.36 9.26
CA VAL A 27 -0.81 27.92 7.96
C VAL A 27 0.61 28.43 7.81
N VAL A 28 1.55 27.50 7.65
CA VAL A 28 2.99 27.82 7.55
C VAL A 28 3.51 27.35 6.20
N LEU A 29 4.08 28.26 5.43
CA LEU A 29 4.72 27.97 4.15
C LEU A 29 6.16 27.51 4.40
N LEU A 30 6.46 26.27 4.02
CA LEU A 30 7.71 25.59 4.40
C LEU A 30 8.77 25.66 3.30
N ALA A 31 8.39 25.34 2.06
CA ALA A 31 9.33 25.29 0.96
C ALA A 31 8.66 25.52 -0.39
N GLN A 32 9.47 25.95 -1.36
CA GLN A 32 9.07 26.08 -2.75
C GLN A 32 9.71 24.93 -3.54
N LEU A 33 8.88 24.07 -4.13
CA LEU A 33 9.36 22.92 -4.93
C LEU A 33 9.75 23.35 -6.35
N GLY A 34 10.35 22.43 -7.10
CA GLY A 34 10.64 22.63 -8.53
C GLY A 34 9.38 22.84 -9.36
N PRO A 35 9.47 23.53 -10.52
CA PRO A 35 8.31 23.75 -11.39
C PRO A 35 7.59 22.46 -11.79
N GLY A 36 6.26 22.45 -11.65
CA GLY A 36 5.44 21.30 -12.01
C GLY A 36 5.44 20.15 -11.00
N ALA A 37 6.15 20.29 -9.88
CA ALA A 37 6.27 19.22 -8.89
C ALA A 37 4.94 18.90 -8.19
N GLY A 38 4.10 19.91 -7.93
CA GLY A 38 2.82 19.72 -7.25
C GLY A 38 1.84 18.88 -8.07
N ASP A 39 1.68 19.24 -9.34
CA ASP A 39 0.86 18.48 -10.30
C ASP A 39 1.32 17.03 -10.44
N ARG A 40 2.65 16.85 -10.57
CA ARG A 40 3.27 15.52 -10.69
C ARG A 40 3.00 14.68 -9.44
N LEU A 41 3.25 15.25 -8.25
CA LEU A 41 3.03 14.55 -6.99
C LEU A 41 1.55 14.16 -6.81
N HIS A 42 0.63 15.05 -7.15
CA HIS A 42 -0.81 14.75 -7.13
C HIS A 42 -1.16 13.58 -8.08
N ALA A 43 -0.64 13.58 -9.30
CA ALA A 43 -0.90 12.51 -10.27
C ALA A 43 -0.36 11.15 -9.80
N ASP A 44 0.87 11.13 -9.33
CA ASP A 44 1.58 9.95 -8.85
C ASP A 44 0.90 9.35 -7.62
N THR A 45 0.69 10.17 -6.59
CA THR A 45 0.05 9.73 -5.34
C THR A 45 -1.40 9.36 -5.55
N GLY A 46 -2.15 10.06 -6.42
CA GLY A 46 -3.50 9.67 -6.78
C GLY A 46 -3.57 8.32 -7.49
N ALA A 47 -2.55 7.93 -8.26
CA ALA A 47 -2.46 6.58 -8.82
C ALA A 47 -2.22 5.52 -7.74
N LEU A 48 -1.32 5.79 -6.78
CA LEU A 48 -1.08 4.92 -5.63
C LEU A 48 -2.33 4.80 -4.74
N GLN A 49 -3.04 5.89 -4.50
CA GLN A 49 -4.28 5.91 -3.73
C GLN A 49 -5.33 4.99 -4.36
N ARG A 50 -5.59 5.14 -5.67
CA ARG A 50 -6.55 4.28 -6.39
C ARG A 50 -6.20 2.79 -6.38
N ALA A 51 -4.92 2.45 -6.26
CA ALA A 51 -4.47 1.06 -6.16
C ALA A 51 -4.52 0.50 -4.73
N HIS A 52 -4.72 1.36 -3.72
CA HIS A 52 -4.72 0.95 -2.32
C HIS A 52 -6.06 0.32 -1.92
N PRO A 53 -6.08 -0.79 -1.15
CA PRO A 53 -7.33 -1.46 -0.76
C PRO A 53 -8.31 -0.57 0.02
N GLY A 54 -7.79 0.32 0.86
CA GLY A 54 -8.56 1.30 1.65
C GLY A 54 -8.89 2.61 0.92
N PHE A 55 -8.96 2.60 -0.41
CA PHE A 55 -9.29 3.78 -1.21
C PHE A 55 -10.76 4.18 -1.06
N VAL A 56 -11.00 5.45 -0.75
CA VAL A 56 -12.33 6.04 -0.65
C VAL A 56 -12.36 7.29 -1.53
N ASP A 57 -13.22 7.27 -2.54
CA ASP A 57 -13.50 8.41 -3.43
C ASP A 57 -14.82 9.06 -3.01
N ALA A 58 -14.74 10.07 -2.15
CA ALA A 58 -15.89 10.76 -1.60
C ALA A 58 -15.60 12.23 -1.35
N LEU A 59 -16.66 13.07 -1.40
CA LEU A 59 -16.61 14.50 -1.08
C LEU A 59 -15.57 15.30 -1.89
N ASP A 60 -15.29 14.90 -3.14
CA ASP A 60 -14.24 15.49 -3.97
C ASP A 60 -12.85 15.51 -3.30
N GLU A 61 -12.65 14.60 -2.33
CA GLU A 61 -11.45 14.42 -1.53
C GLU A 61 -11.08 12.93 -1.45
N PRO A 62 -10.64 12.33 -2.58
CA PRO A 62 -10.16 10.96 -2.59
C PRO A 62 -9.05 10.74 -1.57
N SER A 63 -9.22 9.73 -0.72
CA SER A 63 -8.38 9.50 0.45
C SER A 63 -8.08 8.03 0.70
N VAL A 64 -7.01 7.81 1.47
CA VAL A 64 -6.56 6.49 1.92
C VAL A 64 -6.01 6.60 3.33
N ARG A 65 -6.44 5.72 4.24
CA ARG A 65 -5.76 5.49 5.52
C ARG A 65 -4.52 4.63 5.28
N ILE A 66 -3.34 5.21 5.51
CA ILE A 66 -2.04 4.53 5.33
C ILE A 66 -1.44 4.03 6.65
N ALA A 67 -1.92 4.55 7.78
CA ALA A 67 -1.63 4.01 9.10
C ALA A 67 -2.90 4.09 9.97
N ALA A 68 -3.28 2.96 10.54
CA ALA A 68 -4.42 2.85 11.45
C ALA A 68 -3.96 3.00 12.91
N PRO A 69 -4.85 3.46 13.81
CA PRO A 69 -4.58 3.45 15.24
C PRO A 69 -4.44 2.00 15.76
N ASP A 70 -3.71 1.83 16.85
CA ASP A 70 -3.61 0.58 17.62
C ASP A 70 -4.19 0.84 19.02
N PHE A 71 -5.51 0.74 19.11
CA PHE A 71 -6.24 1.05 20.35
C PHE A 71 -5.86 0.10 21.50
N ASP A 72 -5.50 -1.15 21.21
CA ASP A 72 -5.09 -2.14 22.20
C ASP A 72 -3.74 -1.76 22.82
N ALA A 73 -2.82 -1.21 22.01
CA ALA A 73 -1.56 -0.64 22.48
C ALA A 73 -1.68 0.80 23.03
N GLY A 74 -2.88 1.39 22.98
CA GLY A 74 -3.14 2.77 23.40
C GLY A 74 -2.71 3.84 22.40
N GLU A 75 -2.35 3.46 21.17
CA GLU A 75 -2.00 4.37 20.09
C GLU A 75 -3.25 4.80 19.30
N ARG A 76 -3.50 6.10 19.26
CA ARG A 76 -4.76 6.66 18.74
C ARG A 76 -4.61 7.49 17.48
N SER A 77 -3.38 7.74 17.04
CA SER A 77 -3.15 8.51 15.83
C SER A 77 -3.40 7.68 14.58
N ALA A 78 -3.83 8.37 13.53
CA ALA A 78 -4.01 7.78 12.21
C ALA A 78 -3.39 8.70 11.16
N LEU A 79 -2.85 8.08 10.11
CA LEU A 79 -2.31 8.81 8.96
C LEU A 79 -3.16 8.56 7.73
N TYR A 80 -3.53 9.65 7.07
CA TYR A 80 -4.29 9.64 5.85
C TYR A 80 -3.56 10.40 4.76
N THR A 81 -3.66 9.90 3.54
CA THR A 81 -3.38 10.70 2.36
C THR A 81 -4.69 11.17 1.76
N PHE A 82 -4.74 12.40 1.26
CA PHE A 82 -5.86 12.88 0.47
C PHE A 82 -5.39 13.78 -0.67
N THR A 83 -6.17 13.81 -1.75
CA THR A 83 -5.93 14.71 -2.88
C THR A 83 -7.16 15.57 -3.14
N VAL A 84 -6.94 16.80 -3.63
CA VAL A 84 -8.02 17.72 -4.00
C VAL A 84 -7.83 18.14 -5.44
N GLY A 85 -8.81 17.76 -6.27
CA GLY A 85 -8.81 18.04 -7.70
C GLY A 85 -8.96 19.52 -8.04
N SER A 86 -8.97 19.84 -9.33
CA SER A 86 -9.01 21.23 -9.82
C SER A 86 -10.29 21.99 -9.47
N ALA A 87 -11.38 21.28 -9.15
CA ALA A 87 -12.64 21.89 -8.70
C ALA A 87 -12.58 22.37 -7.24
N GLY A 88 -11.60 21.92 -6.46
CA GLY A 88 -11.66 22.00 -5.00
C GLY A 88 -12.57 20.92 -4.42
N HIS A 89 -12.95 21.10 -3.16
CA HIS A 89 -13.88 20.23 -2.43
C HIS A 89 -14.91 21.10 -1.66
N PRO A 90 -16.07 20.57 -1.25
CA PRO A 90 -17.07 21.33 -0.52
C PRO A 90 -16.58 21.77 0.86
N PHE A 91 -17.18 22.83 1.40
CA PHE A 91 -16.96 23.21 2.79
C PHE A 91 -17.40 22.09 3.72
N HIS A 92 -16.50 21.72 4.61
CA HIS A 92 -16.77 20.70 5.59
C HIS A 92 -15.95 20.90 6.87
N ARG A 93 -16.22 20.09 7.88
CA ARG A 93 -15.47 20.09 9.15
C ARG A 93 -15.29 18.67 9.69
N HIS A 94 -14.38 18.56 10.64
CA HIS A 94 -14.12 17.34 11.40
C HIS A 94 -14.30 17.62 12.89
N ALA A 95 -14.79 16.65 13.66
CA ALA A 95 -14.92 16.77 15.12
C ALA A 95 -13.56 16.90 15.83
N GLY A 96 -12.57 16.15 15.35
CA GLY A 96 -11.23 16.13 15.93
C GLY A 96 -10.31 17.23 15.41
N HIS A 97 -9.25 17.51 16.18
CA HIS A 97 -8.14 18.34 15.73
C HIS A 97 -7.45 17.71 14.51
N ARG A 98 -6.98 18.55 13.58
CA ARG A 98 -6.28 18.12 12.37
C ARG A 98 -4.97 18.86 12.21
N THR A 99 -3.93 18.11 11.90
CA THR A 99 -2.66 18.64 11.42
C THR A 99 -2.29 17.92 10.14
N PHE A 100 -1.95 18.67 9.10
CA PHE A 100 -1.54 18.06 7.84
C PHE A 100 -0.44 18.86 7.17
N THR A 101 0.35 18.16 6.37
CA THR A 101 1.35 18.75 5.49
C THR A 101 0.92 18.48 4.06
N ALA A 102 0.99 19.50 3.21
CA ALA A 102 0.44 19.44 1.87
C ALA A 102 1.36 20.14 0.87
N VAL A 103 1.18 19.75 -0.39
CA VAL A 103 1.84 20.35 -1.55
C VAL A 103 0.76 20.90 -2.47
N THR A 104 0.81 22.19 -2.76
CA THR A 104 -0.08 22.81 -3.74
C THR A 104 0.24 22.34 -5.16
N GLY A 105 -0.79 22.21 -6.00
CA GLY A 105 -0.59 22.01 -7.43
C GLY A 105 0.07 23.23 -8.10
N SER A 106 0.37 23.11 -9.39
CA SER A 106 1.09 24.13 -10.14
C SER A 106 0.27 25.38 -10.48
N GLY A 107 -1.01 25.41 -10.08
CA GLY A 107 -1.87 26.60 -10.09
C GLY A 107 -1.94 27.36 -8.75
N GLY A 108 -1.37 26.81 -7.67
CA GLY A 108 -1.54 27.34 -6.32
C GLY A 108 -2.90 26.99 -5.72
N ALA A 109 -3.08 27.33 -4.44
CA ALA A 109 -4.29 26.98 -3.69
C ALA A 109 -4.80 28.17 -2.87
N ARG A 110 -6.12 28.23 -2.67
CA ARG A 110 -6.77 29.08 -1.69
C ARG A 110 -7.37 28.20 -0.60
N LEU A 111 -6.85 28.33 0.61
CA LEU A 111 -7.44 27.71 1.79
C LEU A 111 -8.44 28.69 2.41
N ARG A 112 -9.60 28.19 2.80
CA ARG A 112 -10.69 28.98 3.37
C ARG A 112 -11.06 28.36 4.71
N PHE A 113 -11.13 29.17 5.76
CA PHE A 113 -11.44 28.72 7.11
C PHE A 113 -12.49 29.61 7.76
N SER A 114 -13.51 29.00 8.37
CA SER A 114 -14.47 29.68 9.23
C SER A 114 -14.53 28.96 10.58
N THR A 115 -14.48 29.74 11.65
CA THR A 115 -14.52 29.26 13.05
C THR A 115 -15.79 29.74 13.75
N ALA A 116 -16.87 29.91 13.00
CA ALA A 116 -18.20 30.18 13.56
C ALA A 116 -18.76 28.92 14.24
N SER A 117 -19.34 29.07 15.43
CA SER A 117 -19.93 27.95 16.17
C SER A 117 -21.35 27.63 15.69
N ASP A 118 -21.83 26.41 15.97
CA ASP A 118 -23.18 26.00 15.58
C ASP A 118 -24.27 26.87 16.17
N ALA A 119 -24.11 27.32 17.42
CA ALA A 119 -25.03 28.24 18.06
C ALA A 119 -25.10 29.60 17.32
N GLN A 120 -23.96 30.10 16.84
CA GLN A 120 -23.91 31.34 16.04
C GLN A 120 -24.55 31.14 14.67
N LEU A 121 -24.25 30.03 13.99
CA LEU A 121 -24.80 29.72 12.67
C LEU A 121 -26.31 29.46 12.69
N ALA A 122 -26.81 28.84 13.76
CA ALA A 122 -28.25 28.64 13.97
C ALA A 122 -28.98 29.95 14.24
N HIS A 123 -28.32 30.92 14.88
CA HIS A 123 -28.89 32.23 15.16
C HIS A 123 -28.87 33.15 13.93
N ASP A 124 -27.73 33.29 13.28
CA ASP A 124 -27.56 34.07 12.05
C ASP A 124 -26.47 33.45 11.14
N PRO A 125 -26.83 32.94 9.95
CA PRO A 125 -25.88 32.39 8.98
C PRO A 125 -24.79 33.39 8.53
N SER A 126 -25.00 34.70 8.68
CA SER A 126 -24.00 35.72 8.32
C SER A 126 -22.70 35.60 9.12
N HIS A 127 -22.77 35.03 10.33
CA HIS A 127 -21.60 34.73 11.15
C HIS A 127 -20.57 33.85 10.44
N PHE A 128 -21.02 32.97 9.54
CA PHE A 128 -20.10 32.15 8.75
C PHE A 128 -19.16 33.01 7.92
N ALA A 129 -19.71 33.98 7.18
CA ALA A 129 -18.94 34.87 6.33
C ALA A 129 -18.14 35.89 7.14
N ALA A 130 -18.66 36.34 8.29
CA ALA A 130 -17.92 37.21 9.20
C ALA A 130 -16.68 36.53 9.80
N ALA A 131 -16.76 35.23 10.07
CA ALA A 131 -15.66 34.41 10.58
C ALA A 131 -14.73 33.87 9.48
N LEU A 132 -15.11 33.98 8.20
CA LEU A 132 -14.39 33.41 7.08
C LEU A 132 -13.10 34.18 6.79
N HIS A 133 -12.01 33.44 6.63
CA HIS A 133 -10.69 33.96 6.27
C HIS A 133 -10.10 33.12 5.13
N HIS A 134 -9.31 33.76 4.27
CA HIS A 134 -8.59 33.10 3.20
C HIS A 134 -7.07 33.12 3.44
N VAL A 135 -6.40 32.04 3.05
CA VAL A 135 -4.96 31.96 2.91
C VAL A 135 -4.62 31.53 1.49
N ASP A 136 -4.00 32.42 0.72
CA ASP A 136 -3.52 32.11 -0.62
C ASP A 136 -2.09 31.56 -0.55
N LEU A 137 -1.87 30.43 -1.20
CA LEU A 137 -0.59 29.73 -1.27
C LEU A 137 -0.07 29.70 -2.71
N PRO A 138 1.25 29.84 -2.91
CA PRO A 138 1.83 29.81 -4.24
C PRO A 138 1.76 28.41 -4.85
N ALA A 139 1.95 28.33 -6.17
CA ALA A 139 2.06 27.06 -6.90
C ALA A 139 3.27 26.23 -6.47
N ASP A 140 3.16 24.90 -6.53
CA ASP A 140 4.23 23.93 -6.21
C ASP A 140 4.91 24.17 -4.86
N ALA A 141 4.13 24.36 -3.80
CA ALA A 141 4.62 24.78 -2.51
C ALA A 141 4.28 23.77 -1.42
N LEU A 142 5.26 23.45 -0.57
CA LEU A 142 5.10 22.63 0.62
C LEU A 142 4.68 23.52 1.78
N PHE A 143 3.61 23.16 2.46
CA PHE A 143 3.07 23.91 3.60
C PHE A 143 2.49 22.97 4.65
N SER A 144 2.34 23.47 5.87
CA SER A 144 1.64 22.76 6.95
C SER A 144 0.46 23.57 7.44
N VAL A 145 -0.57 22.87 7.90
CA VAL A 145 -1.77 23.45 8.48
C VAL A 145 -2.07 22.77 9.80
N ARG A 146 -2.53 23.57 10.76
CA ARG A 146 -3.07 23.12 12.04
C ARG A 146 -4.34 23.88 12.35
N PHE A 147 -5.39 23.17 12.73
CA PHE A 147 -6.62 23.77 13.24
C PHE A 147 -7.35 22.87 14.24
N GLY A 148 -8.13 23.50 15.12
CA GLY A 148 -8.96 22.80 16.10
C GLY A 148 -10.16 22.11 15.46
N GLY A 149 -10.69 21.10 16.16
CA GLY A 149 -11.94 20.45 15.79
C GLY A 149 -13.09 21.44 15.66
N GLY A 150 -14.04 21.13 14.77
CA GLY A 150 -15.19 21.97 14.46
C GLY A 150 -14.92 23.10 13.46
N THR A 151 -13.66 23.30 13.03
CA THR A 151 -13.31 24.35 12.04
C THR A 151 -13.86 23.99 10.66
N TRP A 152 -14.72 24.85 10.12
CA TRP A 152 -15.17 24.76 8.74
C TRP A 152 -14.03 25.13 7.80
N HIS A 153 -13.75 24.29 6.82
CA HIS A 153 -12.68 24.54 5.87
C HIS A 153 -13.02 24.07 4.46
N GLN A 154 -12.37 24.71 3.50
CA GLN A 154 -12.43 24.39 2.07
C GLN A 154 -11.10 24.75 1.41
N PHE A 155 -10.65 23.89 0.51
CA PHE A 155 -9.48 24.07 -0.35
C PHE A 155 -9.97 24.22 -1.79
N ALA A 156 -9.65 25.36 -2.37
CA ALA A 156 -10.12 25.76 -3.69
C ALA A 156 -8.94 26.14 -4.59
N PRO A 157 -9.10 26.08 -5.93
CA PRO A 157 -8.07 26.59 -6.83
C PRO A 157 -7.85 28.08 -6.60
N LEU A 158 -6.59 28.53 -6.64
CA LEU A 158 -6.26 29.95 -6.48
C LEU A 158 -6.89 30.82 -7.56
N GLN A 159 -7.00 30.28 -8.78
CA GLN A 159 -7.68 30.89 -9.92
C GLN A 159 -8.87 30.02 -10.34
N ALA A 160 -10.07 30.60 -10.39
CA ALA A 160 -11.26 29.90 -10.86
C ALA A 160 -11.04 29.37 -12.29
N GLY A 161 -11.45 28.12 -12.53
CA GLY A 161 -11.27 27.46 -13.83
C GLY A 161 -9.85 26.98 -14.13
N SER A 162 -8.93 27.03 -13.15
CA SER A 162 -7.63 26.37 -13.26
C SER A 162 -7.81 24.88 -13.55
N SER A 163 -7.01 24.33 -14.47
CA SER A 163 -6.94 22.88 -14.73
C SER A 163 -5.95 22.14 -13.83
N HIS A 164 -5.20 22.89 -13.01
CA HIS A 164 -4.26 22.32 -12.05
C HIS A 164 -5.00 21.81 -10.81
N PRO A 165 -4.60 20.66 -10.23
CA PRO A 165 -5.10 20.23 -8.93
C PRO A 165 -4.82 21.28 -7.86
N VAL A 166 -5.62 21.28 -6.80
CA VAL A 166 -5.45 22.20 -5.69
C VAL A 166 -4.26 21.75 -4.84
N LEU A 167 -4.27 20.50 -4.37
CA LEU A 167 -3.21 19.96 -3.51
C LEU A 167 -3.21 18.44 -3.40
N PHE A 168 -2.08 17.90 -2.97
CA PHE A 168 -1.95 16.60 -2.30
C PHE A 168 -1.59 16.85 -0.83
N ALA A 169 -2.08 16.03 0.09
CA ALA A 169 -1.80 16.16 1.52
C ALA A 169 -1.59 14.82 2.23
N LEU A 170 -0.73 14.87 3.25
CA LEU A 170 -0.60 13.88 4.31
C LEU A 170 -1.20 14.47 5.59
N SER A 171 -2.35 13.93 6.00
CA SER A 171 -3.06 14.28 7.22
C SER A 171 -2.69 13.37 8.36
N CYS A 172 -2.44 13.95 9.53
CA CYS A 172 -2.34 13.26 10.80
C CYS A 172 -3.56 13.62 11.64
N HIS A 173 -4.35 12.58 11.95
CA HIS A 173 -5.32 12.64 13.01
C HIS A 173 -4.58 12.32 14.30
N THR A 174 -4.44 13.32 15.17
CA THR A 174 -3.68 13.17 16.42
C THR A 174 -4.40 12.27 17.43
N ASP A 175 -5.72 12.16 17.32
CA ASP A 175 -6.57 11.24 18.06
C ASP A 175 -7.79 10.93 17.17
N GLU A 176 -7.91 9.70 16.71
CA GLU A 176 -9.00 9.26 15.84
C GLU A 176 -10.37 9.27 16.54
N LEU A 177 -10.37 9.17 17.88
CA LEU A 177 -11.57 9.29 18.71
C LEU A 177 -11.83 10.73 19.17
N GLY A 178 -10.90 11.65 18.86
CA GLY A 178 -10.92 13.01 19.36
C GLY A 178 -12.15 13.79 18.94
N GLY A 179 -12.93 14.28 19.91
CA GLY A 179 -14.12 15.10 19.67
C GLY A 179 -15.38 14.32 19.28
N LEU A 180 -15.31 12.99 19.16
CA LEU A 180 -16.48 12.16 18.84
C LEU A 180 -17.34 11.92 20.10
N PRO A 181 -18.67 12.06 20.01
CA PRO A 181 -19.56 11.63 21.09
C PRO A 181 -19.59 10.09 21.18
N GLN A 182 -19.89 9.57 22.37
CA GLN A 182 -20.14 8.13 22.54
C GLN A 182 -21.36 7.70 21.71
N GLY A 183 -21.23 6.62 20.96
CA GLY A 183 -22.29 6.06 20.13
C GLY A 183 -21.78 5.39 18.86
N ALA A 184 -22.69 5.14 17.92
CA ALA A 184 -22.43 4.33 16.73
C ALA A 184 -21.19 4.75 15.92
N LEU A 185 -20.96 6.06 15.74
CA LEU A 185 -19.79 6.56 15.02
C LEU A 185 -18.47 6.26 15.74
N GLN A 186 -18.46 6.27 17.08
CA GLN A 186 -17.30 5.88 17.85
C GLN A 186 -17.05 4.37 17.73
N ASP A 187 -18.11 3.56 17.75
CA ASP A 187 -18.02 2.11 17.57
C ASP A 187 -17.47 1.74 16.17
N GLU A 188 -17.88 2.47 15.13
CA GLU A 188 -17.35 2.33 13.77
C GLU A 188 -15.84 2.66 13.67
N VAL A 189 -15.38 3.70 14.40
CA VAL A 189 -13.96 4.03 14.48
C VAL A 189 -13.18 2.92 15.18
N LEU A 190 -13.69 2.41 16.30
CA LEU A 190 -13.07 1.33 17.06
C LEU A 190 -13.03 0.01 16.25
N ALA A 191 -14.04 -0.23 15.41
CA ALA A 191 -14.05 -1.35 14.48
C ALA A 191 -13.09 -1.18 13.28
N GLY A 192 -12.58 0.04 13.06
CA GLY A 192 -11.70 0.37 11.94
C GLY A 192 -12.43 0.66 10.62
N ASP A 193 -13.76 0.73 10.62
CA ASP A 193 -14.59 0.92 9.42
C ASP A 193 -14.75 2.40 9.04
N ALA A 194 -14.51 3.31 9.98
CA ALA A 194 -14.58 4.75 9.72
C ALA A 194 -13.46 5.24 8.78
N ASN A 195 -13.80 6.21 7.94
CA ASN A 195 -12.91 6.92 7.03
C ASN A 195 -13.11 8.45 7.13
N ILE A 196 -12.33 9.23 6.38
CA ILE A 196 -12.45 10.70 6.41
C ILE A 196 -13.88 11.16 6.11
N ALA A 197 -14.53 10.58 5.10
CA ALA A 197 -15.86 11.01 4.69
C ALA A 197 -16.93 10.74 5.76
N THR A 198 -16.86 9.61 6.48
CA THR A 198 -17.77 9.32 7.60
C THR A 198 -17.57 10.26 8.79
N LEU A 199 -16.36 10.78 8.97
CA LEU A 199 -16.00 11.74 10.02
C LEU A 199 -16.24 13.20 9.61
N THR A 200 -16.80 13.43 8.42
CA THR A 200 -16.94 14.73 7.80
C THR A 200 -18.38 15.24 7.83
N GLU A 201 -18.56 16.43 8.36
CA GLU A 201 -19.84 17.15 8.28
C GLU A 201 -19.76 18.26 7.22
N THR A 202 -20.73 18.30 6.31
CA THR A 202 -20.82 19.34 5.27
C THR A 202 -21.61 20.56 5.76
N LEU A 203 -21.38 21.70 5.09
CA LEU A 203 -21.96 22.98 5.51
C LEU A 203 -23.50 22.94 5.55
N PRO A 204 -24.18 23.50 6.57
CA PRO A 204 -25.63 23.48 6.64
C PRO A 204 -26.31 24.20 5.46
N PRO A 205 -27.47 23.72 4.98
CA PRO A 205 -28.18 24.33 3.83
C PRO A 205 -28.52 25.81 4.01
N SER A 206 -28.85 26.24 5.23
CA SER A 206 -29.15 27.63 5.56
C SER A 206 -27.95 28.56 5.28
N VAL A 207 -26.74 28.11 5.61
CA VAL A 207 -25.50 28.85 5.36
C VAL A 207 -25.15 28.85 3.87
N GLN A 208 -25.31 27.70 3.19
CA GLN A 208 -25.10 27.62 1.75
C GLN A 208 -26.02 28.59 0.98
N ALA A 209 -27.31 28.62 1.31
CA ALA A 209 -28.29 29.53 0.69
C ALA A 209 -27.95 30.99 0.96
N TRP A 210 -27.52 31.31 2.19
CA TRP A 210 -27.11 32.66 2.54
C TRP A 210 -25.88 33.12 1.75
N LEU A 211 -24.85 32.27 1.62
CA LEU A 211 -23.65 32.57 0.83
C LEU A 211 -23.96 32.80 -0.65
N ALA A 212 -24.85 31.99 -1.23
CA ALA A 212 -25.28 32.14 -2.61
C ALA A 212 -26.02 33.46 -2.86
N ALA A 213 -26.83 33.91 -1.89
CA ALA A 213 -27.57 35.17 -1.97
C ALA A 213 -26.69 36.42 -1.76
N HIS A 214 -25.50 36.28 -1.15
CA HIS A 214 -24.64 37.42 -0.75
C HIS A 214 -23.22 37.35 -1.36
N PRO A 215 -23.05 37.31 -2.69
CA PRO A 215 -21.73 37.18 -3.32
C PRO A 215 -20.81 38.37 -3.03
N ALA A 216 -21.35 39.57 -2.83
CA ALA A 216 -20.55 40.77 -2.51
C ALA A 216 -19.85 40.71 -1.14
N HIS A 217 -20.34 39.87 -0.20
CA HIS A 217 -19.63 39.62 1.06
C HIS A 217 -18.37 38.80 0.85
N VAL A 218 -18.32 37.97 -0.19
CA VAL A 218 -17.18 37.10 -0.52
C VAL A 218 -15.96 37.93 -0.97
N GLU A 219 -16.19 39.06 -1.64
CA GLU A 219 -15.13 39.96 -2.12
C GLU A 219 -14.39 40.70 -0.99
N ARG A 220 -14.99 40.79 0.20
CA ARG A 220 -14.43 41.51 1.35
C ARG A 220 -13.72 40.60 2.35
N ILE A 221 -13.63 39.29 2.06
CA ILE A 221 -13.06 38.31 2.98
C ILE A 221 -11.58 38.63 3.23
N PRO A 222 -11.15 38.76 4.50
CA PRO A 222 -9.76 38.92 4.87
C PRO A 222 -8.90 37.81 4.25
N THR A 223 -7.90 38.20 3.45
CA THR A 223 -7.04 37.26 2.72
C THR A 223 -5.58 37.52 3.07
N VAL A 224 -4.89 36.50 3.57
CA VAL A 224 -3.44 36.50 3.79
C VAL A 224 -2.79 35.76 2.63
N ARG A 225 -1.80 36.38 1.98
CA ARG A 225 -1.06 35.76 0.86
C ARG A 225 0.32 35.39 1.34
N LEU A 226 0.65 34.10 1.31
CA LEU A 226 1.98 33.61 1.63
C LEU A 226 2.79 33.46 0.34
N ALA A 227 4.07 33.75 0.38
CA ALA A 227 4.97 33.55 -0.74
C ALA A 227 6.41 33.34 -0.25
N LEU A 228 7.20 32.65 -1.07
CA LEU A 228 8.66 32.57 -0.94
C LEU A 228 9.31 33.21 -2.16
N HIS A 229 10.51 33.75 -1.98
CA HIS A 229 11.39 34.34 -3.02
C HIS A 229 10.90 35.64 -3.68
N ALA A 230 9.60 35.80 -3.93
CA ALA A 230 9.03 36.96 -4.58
C ALA A 230 7.79 37.47 -3.81
N PRO A 231 7.64 38.78 -3.60
CA PRO A 231 6.46 39.32 -2.93
C PRO A 231 5.14 38.96 -3.64
N PRO A 232 4.05 38.72 -2.90
CA PRO A 232 2.73 38.53 -3.47
C PRO A 232 2.31 39.69 -4.40
N GLY A 233 1.86 39.38 -5.61
CA GLY A 233 1.46 40.35 -6.63
C GLY A 233 2.61 40.94 -7.44
N SER A 234 3.87 40.57 -7.18
CA SER A 234 5.01 41.05 -7.97
C SER A 234 5.05 40.45 -9.38
N TRP A 235 5.65 41.15 -10.33
CA TRP A 235 5.83 40.64 -11.71
C TRP A 235 6.63 39.32 -11.73
N GLN A 236 7.64 39.20 -10.85
CA GLN A 236 8.46 38.01 -10.71
C GLN A 236 7.60 36.81 -10.30
N GLN A 237 6.69 36.99 -9.34
CA GLN A 237 5.77 35.92 -8.92
C GLN A 237 4.88 35.47 -10.08
N HIS A 238 4.33 36.40 -10.87
CA HIS A 238 3.49 36.06 -12.02
C HIS A 238 4.25 35.27 -13.09
N LEU A 239 5.50 35.67 -13.38
CA LEU A 239 6.36 34.95 -14.32
C LEU A 239 6.65 33.52 -13.82
N CYS A 240 7.05 33.37 -12.55
CA CYS A 240 7.27 32.07 -11.94
C CYS A 240 6.01 31.20 -11.96
N ALA A 241 4.84 31.76 -11.62
CA ALA A 241 3.57 31.04 -11.66
C ALA A 241 3.23 30.55 -13.07
N GLY A 242 3.45 31.37 -14.10
CA GLY A 242 3.24 30.97 -15.49
C GLY A 242 4.17 29.82 -15.94
N LEU A 243 5.44 29.85 -15.53
CA LEU A 243 6.39 28.76 -15.80
C LEU A 243 5.98 27.46 -15.09
N ARG A 244 5.58 27.55 -13.82
CA ARG A 244 5.10 26.41 -13.01
C ARG A 244 3.86 25.77 -13.63
N ALA A 245 2.86 26.57 -13.99
CA ALA A 245 1.65 26.08 -14.64
C ALA A 245 1.95 25.35 -15.96
N ARG A 246 2.88 25.86 -16.79
CA ARG A 246 3.28 25.17 -18.02
C ARG A 246 4.01 23.85 -17.72
N ALA A 247 4.95 23.86 -16.79
CA ALA A 247 5.69 22.68 -16.38
C ALA A 247 4.77 21.59 -15.79
N GLY A 248 3.80 21.97 -14.95
CA GLY A 248 2.84 21.05 -14.32
C GLY A 248 2.04 20.25 -15.34
N ARG A 249 1.53 20.92 -16.40
CA ARG A 249 0.82 20.24 -17.50
C ARG A 249 1.70 19.22 -18.22
N VAL A 250 2.98 19.54 -18.46
CA VAL A 250 3.93 18.63 -19.10
C VAL A 250 4.21 17.43 -18.19
N ARG A 251 4.52 17.67 -16.92
CA ARG A 251 4.88 16.59 -15.97
C ARG A 251 3.70 15.66 -15.66
N THR A 252 2.48 16.18 -15.61
CA THR A 252 1.25 15.36 -15.47
C THR A 252 1.09 14.41 -16.65
N ARG A 253 1.28 14.90 -17.89
CA ARG A 253 1.19 14.04 -19.08
C ARG A 253 2.24 12.94 -19.10
N LEU A 254 3.46 13.25 -18.64
CA LEU A 254 4.54 12.28 -18.51
C LEU A 254 4.29 11.26 -17.38
N ALA A 255 3.53 11.60 -16.35
CA ALA A 255 3.16 10.68 -15.27
C ALA A 255 2.31 9.50 -15.73
N GLY A 256 1.36 9.75 -16.63
CA GLY A 256 0.55 8.67 -17.20
C GLY A 256 1.34 7.64 -18.03
N TRP A 257 2.58 7.94 -18.43
CA TRP A 257 3.38 7.05 -19.27
C TRP A 257 4.25 6.07 -18.49
N CYS A 258 4.76 6.47 -17.32
CA CYS A 258 5.68 5.63 -16.57
C CYS A 258 4.99 4.68 -15.59
N GLY A 259 3.79 5.02 -15.10
CA GLY A 259 3.11 4.28 -14.03
C GLY A 259 3.92 4.30 -12.73
N GLU A 260 3.31 4.72 -11.63
CA GLU A 260 4.02 4.67 -10.34
C GLU A 260 4.10 3.23 -9.83
N ILE A 261 5.31 2.80 -9.47
CA ILE A 261 5.59 1.48 -8.92
C ILE A 261 6.31 1.68 -7.59
N GLY A 262 5.69 1.22 -6.51
CA GLY A 262 6.34 1.10 -5.21
C GLY A 262 7.17 -0.20 -5.17
N PHE A 263 8.33 -0.13 -4.53
CA PHE A 263 9.16 -1.31 -4.24
C PHE A 263 9.28 -1.48 -2.74
N VAL A 264 9.15 -2.71 -2.29
CA VAL A 264 9.34 -3.08 -0.89
C VAL A 264 10.37 -4.21 -0.87
N GLU A 265 11.47 -4.02 -0.15
CA GLU A 265 12.51 -5.03 0.04
C GLU A 265 12.49 -5.50 1.50
N GLY A 266 12.05 -6.74 1.71
CA GLY A 266 12.16 -7.43 3.00
C GLY A 266 13.38 -8.35 3.04
N ARG A 267 13.88 -8.65 4.24
CA ARG A 267 14.84 -9.75 4.43
C ARG A 267 14.06 -11.05 4.56
N ALA A 268 14.12 -11.88 3.54
CA ALA A 268 13.53 -13.21 3.61
C ALA A 268 14.36 -14.15 4.50
N SER A 269 13.70 -15.12 5.15
CA SER A 269 14.43 -16.17 5.86
C SER A 269 15.34 -16.95 4.90
N PRO A 270 16.57 -17.28 5.35
CA PRO A 270 17.51 -18.01 4.52
C PRO A 270 17.01 -19.43 4.29
N VAL A 271 16.89 -19.81 3.01
CA VAL A 271 16.72 -21.21 2.63
C VAL A 271 18.10 -21.84 2.57
N LYS A 272 18.31 -22.92 3.35
CA LYS A 272 19.57 -23.64 3.41
C LYS A 272 19.54 -24.84 2.46
N ALA A 273 20.54 -24.96 1.60
CA ALA A 273 20.78 -26.19 0.85
C ALA A 273 21.32 -27.28 1.79
N LEU A 274 20.74 -28.47 1.73
CA LEU A 274 21.19 -29.66 2.44
C LEU A 274 21.99 -30.55 1.48
N PRO A 275 23.06 -31.20 1.96
CA PRO A 275 23.88 -32.07 1.12
C PRO A 275 23.14 -33.33 0.64
N SER A 276 22.09 -33.74 1.36
CA SER A 276 21.26 -34.90 1.03
C SER A 276 19.86 -34.75 1.66
N PRO A 277 18.87 -35.54 1.22
CA PRO A 277 17.55 -35.59 1.85
C PRO A 277 17.66 -36.01 3.32
N PRO A 278 16.85 -35.43 4.24
CA PRO A 278 16.85 -35.80 5.65
C PRO A 278 16.61 -37.30 5.86
N ILE A 279 17.11 -37.84 6.97
CA ILE A 279 16.87 -39.23 7.37
C ILE A 279 15.35 -39.49 7.47
N GLY A 280 14.91 -40.61 6.88
CA GLY A 280 13.49 -40.97 6.80
C GLY A 280 12.68 -40.13 5.79
N SER A 281 13.34 -39.36 4.93
CA SER A 281 12.69 -38.69 3.81
C SER A 281 12.09 -39.71 2.84
N LEU A 282 10.82 -39.53 2.48
CA LEU A 282 10.18 -40.35 1.44
C LEU A 282 10.93 -40.27 0.10
N LEU A 283 11.71 -39.22 -0.14
CA LEU A 283 12.47 -39.04 -1.36
C LEU A 283 13.53 -40.14 -1.56
N LEU A 284 14.07 -40.69 -0.47
CA LEU A 284 15.12 -41.71 -0.52
C LEU A 284 14.63 -42.99 -1.21
N ASP A 285 13.34 -43.30 -1.07
CA ASP A 285 12.67 -44.46 -1.67
C ASP A 285 12.27 -44.21 -3.14
N GLN A 286 12.43 -42.98 -3.64
CA GLN A 286 12.00 -42.57 -4.97
C GLN A 286 13.19 -42.44 -5.92
N LEU A 287 13.05 -42.99 -7.14
CA LEU A 287 14.07 -42.97 -8.20
C LEU A 287 15.47 -43.39 -7.67
N PRO A 288 15.67 -44.67 -7.30
CA PRO A 288 16.96 -45.14 -6.78
C PRO A 288 18.12 -44.88 -7.76
N ASP A 289 17.85 -44.97 -9.07
CA ASP A 289 18.76 -44.55 -10.13
C ASP A 289 18.48 -43.09 -10.53
N PHE A 290 19.18 -42.12 -9.93
CA PHE A 290 19.03 -40.70 -10.23
C PHE A 290 20.30 -40.11 -10.85
N HIS A 291 20.12 -38.99 -11.57
CA HIS A 291 21.20 -38.23 -12.20
C HIS A 291 21.40 -36.85 -11.55
N HIS A 292 20.39 -36.37 -10.80
CA HIS A 292 20.42 -35.11 -10.07
C HIS A 292 19.63 -35.27 -8.77
N GLU A 293 20.17 -34.73 -7.68
CA GLU A 293 19.52 -34.63 -6.38
C GLU A 293 19.84 -33.26 -5.77
N ASP A 294 18.82 -32.59 -5.25
CA ASP A 294 18.98 -31.43 -4.39
C ASP A 294 17.96 -31.45 -3.26
N THR A 295 18.29 -30.80 -2.15
CA THR A 295 17.35 -30.63 -1.04
C THR A 295 17.58 -29.28 -0.37
N PHE A 296 16.47 -28.61 -0.06
CA PHE A 296 16.45 -27.32 0.59
C PHE A 296 15.61 -27.38 1.85
N SER A 297 15.97 -26.57 2.85
CA SER A 297 15.27 -26.47 4.13
C SER A 297 15.06 -25.00 4.50
N LEU A 298 13.87 -24.72 5.04
CA LEU A 298 13.52 -23.44 5.64
C LEU A 298 12.97 -23.72 7.04
N ARG A 299 13.50 -23.02 8.04
CA ARG A 299 13.08 -23.15 9.45
C ARG A 299 12.23 -21.94 9.87
N LEU A 300 11.05 -22.23 10.40
CA LEU A 300 10.21 -21.28 11.12
C LEU A 300 10.54 -21.36 12.61
N GLN A 301 10.61 -20.22 13.29
CA GLN A 301 10.77 -20.16 14.74
C GLN A 301 9.42 -19.94 15.43
N GLY A 302 9.36 -20.38 16.68
CA GLY A 302 8.18 -20.28 17.52
C GLY A 302 7.48 -21.61 17.72
N THR A 303 6.49 -21.61 18.60
CA THR A 303 5.66 -22.77 18.87
C THR A 303 4.41 -22.69 18.01
N THR A 304 3.87 -23.85 17.62
CA THR A 304 2.60 -23.94 16.90
C THR A 304 1.75 -25.02 17.54
N HIS A 305 0.44 -24.77 17.59
CA HIS A 305 -0.56 -25.75 18.00
C HIS A 305 -1.10 -26.55 16.81
N ALA A 306 -0.68 -26.23 15.58
CA ALA A 306 -1.08 -26.94 14.38
C ALA A 306 -0.37 -28.29 14.28
N ILE A 307 -1.06 -29.27 13.68
CA ILE A 307 -0.46 -30.56 13.30
C ILE A 307 0.27 -30.45 11.96
N ALA A 308 1.28 -31.30 11.73
CA ALA A 308 2.14 -31.20 10.54
C ALA A 308 1.37 -31.35 9.22
N SER A 309 0.26 -32.09 9.22
CA SER A 309 -0.57 -32.27 8.02
C SER A 309 -1.33 -30.99 7.62
N ALA A 310 -1.78 -30.19 8.58
CA ALA A 310 -2.42 -28.90 8.31
C ALA A 310 -1.41 -27.91 7.73
N LEU A 311 -0.24 -27.80 8.36
CA LEU A 311 0.86 -26.97 7.85
C LEU A 311 1.32 -27.41 6.46
N MET A 312 1.39 -28.72 6.20
CA MET A 312 1.69 -29.25 4.87
C MET A 312 0.66 -28.79 3.83
N ALA A 313 -0.65 -28.84 4.14
CA ALA A 313 -1.68 -28.37 3.22
C ALA A 313 -1.51 -26.88 2.88
N ASP A 314 -1.17 -26.04 3.86
CA ASP A 314 -0.91 -24.62 3.63
C ASP A 314 0.35 -24.36 2.81
N VAL A 315 1.42 -25.14 3.02
CA VAL A 315 2.63 -25.06 2.18
C VAL A 315 2.31 -25.48 0.73
N LEU A 316 1.52 -26.54 0.53
CA LEU A 316 1.08 -26.96 -0.81
C LEU A 316 0.22 -25.89 -1.48
N GLU A 317 -0.68 -25.26 -0.73
CA GLU A 317 -1.44 -24.10 -1.22
C GLU A 317 -0.52 -22.93 -1.56
N GLY A 318 0.50 -22.69 -0.75
CA GLY A 318 1.50 -21.66 -0.94
C GLY A 318 2.19 -21.77 -2.29
N PHE A 319 2.57 -22.99 -2.70
CA PHE A 319 3.14 -23.25 -4.03
C PHE A 319 2.20 -22.91 -5.20
N LEU A 320 0.87 -22.98 -4.99
CA LEU A 320 -0.12 -22.64 -6.01
C LEU A 320 -0.37 -21.13 -6.08
N GLN A 321 -0.52 -20.49 -4.93
CA GLN A 321 -0.93 -19.08 -4.81
C GLN A 321 0.26 -18.13 -5.02
N TYR A 322 1.38 -18.37 -4.35
CA TYR A 322 2.51 -17.45 -4.28
C TYR A 322 3.61 -17.88 -5.26
N ARG A 323 3.37 -17.65 -6.55
CA ARG A 323 4.32 -17.98 -7.62
C ARG A 323 5.32 -16.84 -7.83
N PRO A 324 6.63 -17.08 -7.68
CA PRO A 324 7.63 -16.05 -7.96
C PRO A 324 7.54 -15.59 -9.42
N ALA A 325 7.47 -14.28 -9.65
CA ALA A 325 7.33 -13.72 -11.00
C ALA A 325 8.49 -14.14 -11.91
N GLY A 326 9.73 -14.12 -11.41
CA GLY A 326 10.90 -14.56 -12.17
C GLY A 326 10.87 -16.06 -12.52
N VAL A 327 10.43 -16.93 -11.59
CA VAL A 327 10.24 -18.36 -11.88
C VAL A 327 9.15 -18.57 -12.92
N THR A 328 8.05 -17.82 -12.85
CA THR A 328 6.97 -17.86 -13.84
C THR A 328 7.45 -17.47 -15.24
N GLN A 329 8.28 -16.44 -15.35
CA GLN A 329 8.89 -16.03 -16.61
C GLN A 329 9.84 -17.10 -17.18
N LEU A 330 10.68 -17.70 -16.34
CA LEU A 330 11.54 -18.82 -16.74
C LEU A 330 10.73 -20.02 -17.24
N MET A 331 9.60 -20.33 -16.58
CA MET A 331 8.71 -21.40 -17.03
C MET A 331 8.05 -21.09 -18.37
N ARG A 332 7.66 -19.83 -18.61
CA ARG A 332 7.14 -19.40 -19.92
C ARG A 332 8.18 -19.55 -21.03
N LEU A 333 9.42 -19.10 -20.77
CA LEU A 333 10.54 -19.24 -21.71
C LEU A 333 10.82 -20.71 -22.01
N ARG A 334 10.93 -21.56 -20.96
CA ARG A 334 11.08 -23.01 -21.11
C ARG A 334 9.99 -23.58 -22.02
N ASN A 335 8.73 -23.28 -21.71
CA ASN A 335 7.57 -23.82 -22.43
C ASN A 335 7.59 -23.44 -23.92
N VAL A 336 8.04 -22.22 -24.26
CA VAL A 336 8.21 -21.79 -25.65
C VAL A 336 9.31 -22.59 -26.35
N LEU A 337 10.46 -22.75 -25.71
CA LEU A 337 11.62 -23.47 -26.27
C LEU A 337 11.34 -24.96 -26.47
N VAL A 338 10.58 -25.60 -25.57
CA VAL A 338 10.30 -27.04 -25.64
C VAL A 338 9.03 -27.41 -26.42
N ARG A 339 8.21 -26.43 -26.80
CA ARG A 339 6.98 -26.64 -27.60
C ARG A 339 7.20 -27.47 -28.89
N PRO A 340 8.21 -27.21 -29.74
CA PRO A 340 8.45 -28.02 -30.93
C PRO A 340 8.83 -29.48 -30.63
N LEU A 341 9.31 -29.76 -29.41
CA LEU A 341 9.74 -31.08 -28.97
C LEU A 341 8.62 -31.92 -28.33
N ARG A 342 7.38 -31.40 -28.29
CA ARG A 342 6.18 -32.05 -27.71
C ARG A 342 6.38 -32.54 -26.26
N LEU A 343 7.13 -31.80 -25.46
CA LEU A 343 7.31 -32.07 -24.03
C LEU A 343 6.13 -31.54 -23.22
N ARG A 344 5.92 -32.08 -22.00
CA ARG A 344 4.87 -31.59 -21.11
C ARG A 344 5.17 -30.14 -20.69
N THR A 345 4.19 -29.25 -20.88
CA THR A 345 4.24 -27.87 -20.42
C THR A 345 3.31 -27.71 -19.22
N SER A 346 3.79 -27.05 -18.17
CA SER A 346 2.99 -26.67 -17.01
C SER A 346 3.39 -25.25 -16.58
N PRO A 347 2.43 -24.43 -16.10
CA PRO A 347 2.75 -23.12 -15.54
C PRO A 347 3.48 -23.22 -14.19
N LEU A 348 3.33 -24.35 -13.48
CA LEU A 348 4.18 -24.72 -12.35
C LEU A 348 5.29 -25.62 -12.89
N GLY A 349 6.54 -25.18 -12.85
CA GLY A 349 7.68 -26.02 -13.21
C GLY A 349 7.86 -27.19 -12.25
N CYS A 350 8.87 -28.03 -12.51
CA CYS A 350 9.49 -28.78 -11.41
C CYS A 350 9.97 -27.78 -10.35
N PRO A 351 9.81 -28.07 -9.05
CA PRO A 351 9.51 -29.40 -8.47
C PRO A 351 8.03 -29.72 -8.18
N VAL A 352 7.10 -28.78 -8.36
CA VAL A 352 5.69 -28.92 -7.89
C VAL A 352 4.66 -29.04 -9.02
N SER A 353 5.09 -29.32 -10.24
CA SER A 353 4.22 -29.32 -11.42
C SER A 353 3.04 -30.30 -11.35
N SER A 354 3.12 -31.35 -10.52
CA SER A 354 2.04 -32.32 -10.34
C SER A 354 0.83 -31.77 -9.58
N LEU A 355 0.97 -30.67 -8.82
CA LEU A 355 -0.14 -30.09 -8.05
C LEU A 355 -1.29 -29.56 -8.91
N LEU A 356 -1.06 -29.30 -10.19
CA LEU A 356 -2.09 -28.88 -11.16
C LEU A 356 -2.62 -30.03 -12.02
N SER A 357 -2.19 -31.28 -11.77
CA SER A 357 -2.65 -32.43 -12.54
C SER A 357 -4.02 -32.91 -12.04
N THR A 358 -4.96 -33.13 -12.96
CA THR A 358 -6.33 -33.60 -12.66
C THR A 358 -6.45 -35.13 -12.71
N GLY A 359 -5.38 -35.87 -12.39
CA GLY A 359 -5.37 -37.34 -12.52
C GLY A 359 -6.00 -38.06 -11.34
N ASP A 360 -6.40 -39.32 -11.53
CA ASP A 360 -7.06 -40.21 -10.55
C ASP A 360 -6.13 -40.72 -9.41
N GLY A 361 -5.14 -39.92 -9.02
CA GLY A 361 -4.17 -40.27 -7.97
C GLY A 361 -4.67 -40.00 -6.55
N PRO A 362 -3.96 -40.48 -5.51
CA PRO A 362 -4.30 -40.17 -4.13
C PRO A 362 -4.19 -38.66 -3.85
N LEU A 363 -5.15 -38.14 -3.09
CA LEU A 363 -5.22 -36.73 -2.71
C LEU A 363 -4.76 -36.54 -1.26
N PHE A 364 -3.78 -35.66 -1.05
CA PHE A 364 -3.44 -35.17 0.28
C PHE A 364 -4.49 -34.13 0.72
N ALA A 365 -4.98 -34.27 1.95
CA ALA A 365 -6.05 -33.45 2.51
C ALA A 365 -7.32 -33.37 1.60
N GLY A 366 -7.57 -34.39 0.78
CA GLY A 366 -8.69 -34.41 -0.16
C GLY A 366 -8.63 -33.38 -1.29
N ARG A 367 -7.51 -32.66 -1.45
CA ARG A 367 -7.40 -31.54 -2.40
C ARG A 367 -6.17 -31.60 -3.30
N TYR A 368 -5.02 -32.04 -2.79
CA TYR A 368 -3.75 -31.92 -3.51
C TYR A 368 -3.31 -33.27 -4.10
N PRO A 369 -3.14 -33.39 -5.43
CA PRO A 369 -2.71 -34.64 -6.04
C PRO A 369 -1.26 -34.96 -5.69
N VAL A 370 -1.05 -36.12 -5.06
CA VAL A 370 0.25 -36.63 -4.63
C VAL A 370 0.48 -38.04 -5.18
N LEU A 371 1.74 -38.47 -5.25
CA LEU A 371 2.12 -39.84 -5.62
C LEU A 371 2.21 -40.74 -4.39
N ALA A 372 2.63 -40.17 -3.26
CA ALA A 372 2.71 -40.86 -1.97
C ALA A 372 2.62 -39.83 -0.84
N GLN A 373 2.20 -40.27 0.35
CA GLN A 373 2.15 -39.46 1.55
C GLN A 373 2.49 -40.30 2.79
N ARG A 374 3.08 -39.68 3.80
CA ARG A 374 3.33 -40.28 5.12
C ARG A 374 3.10 -39.23 6.20
N ILE A 375 2.31 -39.59 7.20
CA ILE A 375 2.08 -38.77 8.40
C ILE A 375 2.43 -39.66 9.59
N ASP A 376 3.30 -39.17 10.48
CA ASP A 376 3.68 -39.92 11.67
C ASP A 376 2.53 -39.91 12.70
N ALA A 377 2.45 -40.95 13.52
CA ALA A 377 1.33 -41.15 14.45
C ALA A 377 1.23 -40.05 15.53
N ASP A 378 2.34 -39.37 15.83
CA ASP A 378 2.39 -38.24 16.77
C ASP A 378 1.92 -36.91 16.13
N GLY A 379 1.62 -36.90 14.82
CA GLY A 379 1.20 -35.72 14.08
C GLY A 379 2.29 -34.66 13.89
N ARG A 380 3.54 -34.94 14.29
CA ARG A 380 4.66 -33.97 14.23
C ARG A 380 5.40 -33.99 12.90
N ARG A 381 5.18 -35.01 12.06
CA ARG A 381 5.80 -35.10 10.74
C ARG A 381 4.78 -35.43 9.66
N ALA A 382 4.85 -34.70 8.55
CA ALA A 382 4.09 -34.98 7.33
C ALA A 382 5.01 -34.87 6.12
N GLN A 383 4.86 -35.78 5.16
CA GLN A 383 5.66 -35.83 3.94
C GLN A 383 4.77 -36.19 2.76
N VAL A 384 4.99 -35.55 1.63
CA VAL A 384 4.28 -35.84 0.37
C VAL A 384 5.26 -35.93 -0.78
N ILE A 385 5.03 -36.89 -1.68
CA ILE A 385 5.75 -37.02 -2.94
C ILE A 385 4.91 -36.43 -4.06
N LEU A 386 5.52 -35.48 -4.74
CA LEU A 386 5.07 -34.86 -5.98
C LEU A 386 5.95 -35.39 -7.12
N GLY A 387 5.47 -35.31 -8.35
CA GLY A 387 6.27 -35.79 -9.47
C GLY A 387 5.49 -35.96 -10.74
N ALA A 388 6.20 -35.95 -11.85
CA ALA A 388 5.66 -36.33 -13.14
C ALA A 388 6.75 -36.99 -13.99
N ASP A 389 6.29 -37.88 -14.87
CA ASP A 389 7.11 -38.53 -15.87
C ASP A 389 6.88 -37.85 -17.22
N ASP A 390 7.97 -37.58 -17.94
CA ASP A 390 8.00 -37.03 -19.29
C ASP A 390 8.97 -37.83 -20.16
N ARG A 391 8.96 -37.60 -21.48
CA ARG A 391 9.76 -38.34 -22.47
C ARG A 391 11.27 -38.28 -22.25
N HIS A 392 11.75 -37.21 -21.61
CA HIS A 392 13.16 -36.91 -21.45
C HIS A 392 13.66 -37.08 -20.02
N LEU A 393 12.78 -36.95 -19.02
CA LEU A 393 13.11 -37.15 -17.61
C LEU A 393 11.88 -37.56 -16.81
N ALA A 394 12.15 -38.25 -15.71
CA ALA A 394 11.22 -38.46 -14.61
C ALA A 394 11.75 -37.68 -13.40
N PHE A 395 10.89 -36.93 -12.72
CA PHE A 395 11.28 -36.27 -11.47
C PHE A 395 10.34 -36.64 -10.33
N ARG A 396 10.89 -36.67 -9.12
CA ARG A 396 10.16 -36.85 -7.87
C ARG A 396 10.62 -35.78 -6.91
N SER A 397 9.69 -35.12 -6.26
CA SER A 397 9.96 -34.08 -5.28
C SER A 397 9.26 -34.39 -3.99
N CYS A 398 9.96 -34.29 -2.88
CA CYS A 398 9.40 -34.52 -1.55
C CYS A 398 9.27 -33.18 -0.84
N VAL A 399 8.05 -32.84 -0.45
CA VAL A 399 7.79 -31.77 0.50
C VAL A 399 7.65 -32.41 1.87
N GLY A 400 8.40 -31.94 2.86
CA GLY A 400 8.38 -32.43 4.23
C GLY A 400 8.12 -31.30 5.21
N VAL A 401 7.29 -31.56 6.22
CA VAL A 401 7.06 -30.68 7.37
C VAL A 401 7.38 -31.48 8.63
N GLN A 402 8.27 -30.94 9.45
CA GLN A 402 8.66 -31.51 10.74
C GLN A 402 8.50 -30.45 11.83
N ILE A 403 7.62 -30.70 12.79
CA ILE A 403 7.44 -29.87 13.97
C ILE A 403 8.46 -30.32 15.01
N THR A 404 9.29 -29.38 15.45
CA THR A 404 10.27 -29.55 16.53
C THR A 404 9.82 -28.74 17.75
N ASP A 405 10.51 -28.87 18.88
CA ASP A 405 10.15 -28.12 20.09
C ASP A 405 10.47 -26.62 19.98
N THR A 406 11.31 -26.23 19.02
CA THR A 406 11.80 -24.85 18.84
C THR A 406 11.32 -24.18 17.55
N GLY A 407 10.50 -24.88 16.76
CA GLY A 407 10.10 -24.40 15.44
C GLY A 407 9.59 -25.48 14.49
N VAL A 408 9.39 -25.10 13.24
CA VAL A 408 8.95 -25.99 12.17
C VAL A 408 10.00 -26.01 11.06
N ASP A 409 10.50 -27.19 10.72
CA ASP A 409 11.43 -27.41 9.61
C ASP A 409 10.64 -27.88 8.37
N ILE A 410 10.77 -27.13 7.28
CA ILE A 410 10.08 -27.40 6.02
C ILE A 410 11.13 -27.68 4.95
N THR A 411 11.04 -28.84 4.32
CA THR A 411 12.04 -29.31 3.35
C THR A 411 11.42 -29.54 1.98
N LEU A 412 12.17 -29.17 0.94
CA LEU A 412 11.85 -29.47 -0.45
C LEU A 412 13.05 -30.17 -1.08
N GLY A 413 12.93 -31.48 -1.32
CA GLY A 413 13.92 -32.27 -2.02
C GLY A 413 13.45 -32.64 -3.42
N THR A 414 14.36 -32.76 -4.39
CA THR A 414 14.06 -33.22 -5.75
C THR A 414 15.09 -34.22 -6.23
N ARG A 415 14.61 -35.32 -6.84
CA ARG A 415 15.40 -36.27 -7.61
C ARG A 415 14.94 -36.28 -9.05
N VAL A 416 15.90 -36.37 -9.97
CA VAL A 416 15.62 -36.47 -11.41
C VAL A 416 16.38 -37.64 -12.02
N ARG A 417 15.68 -38.45 -12.81
CA ARG A 417 16.24 -39.49 -13.67
C ARG A 417 16.05 -39.10 -15.13
N CYS A 418 17.17 -38.94 -15.84
CA CYS A 418 17.16 -38.66 -17.28
C CYS A 418 16.89 -39.94 -18.08
N ALA A 419 15.94 -39.90 -19.01
CA ALA A 419 15.60 -41.05 -19.85
C ALA A 419 16.47 -41.16 -21.11
N ASN A 420 17.05 -40.05 -21.58
CA ASN A 420 17.83 -40.00 -22.82
C ASN A 420 18.91 -38.90 -22.79
N VAL A 421 19.73 -38.83 -23.85
CA VAL A 421 20.80 -37.82 -24.00
C VAL A 421 20.25 -36.39 -23.94
N PHE A 422 19.10 -36.14 -24.56
CA PHE A 422 18.46 -34.83 -24.51
C PHE A 422 18.08 -34.46 -23.07
N GLY A 423 17.53 -35.39 -22.28
CA GLY A 423 17.26 -35.19 -20.86
C GLY A 423 18.51 -34.84 -20.05
N ARG A 424 19.65 -35.49 -20.34
CA ARG A 424 20.94 -35.18 -19.69
C ARG A 424 21.44 -33.78 -20.06
N ALA A 425 21.38 -33.41 -21.33
CA ALA A 425 21.77 -32.08 -21.79
C ALA A 425 20.86 -30.98 -21.19
N TYR A 426 19.55 -31.25 -21.14
CA TYR A 426 18.57 -30.37 -20.51
C TYR A 426 18.87 -30.16 -19.03
N MET A 427 19.09 -31.23 -18.27
CA MET A 427 19.43 -31.12 -16.84
C MET A 427 20.71 -30.33 -16.63
N ALA A 428 21.78 -30.60 -17.38
CA ALA A 428 23.03 -29.85 -17.29
C ALA A 428 22.82 -28.34 -17.50
N ALA A 429 21.94 -27.93 -18.42
CA ALA A 429 21.65 -26.52 -18.68
C ALA A 429 20.86 -25.85 -17.54
N ILE A 430 19.98 -26.58 -16.84
CA ILE A 430 19.09 -25.99 -15.83
C ILE A 430 19.56 -26.18 -14.39
N THR A 431 20.43 -27.14 -14.09
CA THR A 431 20.81 -27.52 -12.72
C THR A 431 21.28 -26.32 -11.90
N GLY A 432 22.14 -25.46 -12.45
CA GLY A 432 22.63 -24.28 -11.74
C GLY A 432 21.52 -23.30 -11.33
N VAL A 433 20.65 -22.95 -12.28
CA VAL A 433 19.51 -22.05 -12.04
C VAL A 433 18.45 -22.70 -11.13
N HIS A 434 18.23 -24.01 -11.28
CA HIS A 434 17.32 -24.76 -10.42
C HIS A 434 17.76 -24.70 -8.97
N HIS A 435 19.02 -25.02 -8.71
CA HIS A 435 19.59 -25.09 -7.37
C HIS A 435 19.75 -23.70 -6.74
N ALA A 436 20.26 -22.71 -7.49
CA ALA A 436 20.55 -21.39 -6.95
C ALA A 436 19.31 -20.47 -6.82
N TYR A 437 18.27 -20.70 -7.64
CA TYR A 437 17.14 -19.78 -7.74
C TYR A 437 15.77 -20.46 -7.64
N ILE A 438 15.45 -21.43 -8.50
CA ILE A 438 14.07 -21.94 -8.62
C ILE A 438 13.61 -22.64 -7.33
N ALA A 439 14.33 -23.67 -6.90
CA ALA A 439 13.95 -24.46 -5.73
C ALA A 439 13.92 -23.64 -4.42
N PRO A 440 14.96 -22.84 -4.07
CA PRO A 440 14.91 -22.05 -2.85
C PRO A 440 13.84 -20.95 -2.89
N THR A 441 13.61 -20.30 -4.04
CA THR A 441 12.59 -19.24 -4.14
C THR A 441 11.17 -19.82 -4.05
N MET A 442 10.93 -20.97 -4.67
CA MET A 442 9.64 -21.67 -4.58
C MET A 442 9.35 -22.11 -3.14
N LEU A 443 10.31 -22.74 -2.44
CA LEU A 443 10.14 -23.14 -1.05
C LEU A 443 9.85 -21.94 -0.15
N ARG A 444 10.62 -20.85 -0.31
CA ARG A 444 10.45 -19.63 0.46
C ARG A 444 9.04 -19.05 0.32
N MET A 445 8.60 -18.79 -0.90
CA MET A 445 7.30 -18.14 -1.13
C MET A 445 6.13 -19.01 -0.68
N ALA A 446 6.23 -20.33 -0.83
CA ALA A 446 5.21 -21.25 -0.34
C ALA A 446 5.08 -21.21 1.20
N VAL A 447 6.21 -21.14 1.90
CA VAL A 447 6.24 -21.07 3.36
C VAL A 447 5.81 -19.70 3.88
N GLU A 448 6.27 -18.61 3.26
CA GLU A 448 5.85 -17.24 3.59
C GLU A 448 4.32 -17.09 3.49
N GLY A 449 3.71 -17.63 2.43
CA GLY A 449 2.26 -17.65 2.27
C GLY A 449 1.52 -18.51 3.30
N ALA A 450 2.14 -19.60 3.78
CA ALA A 450 1.57 -20.47 4.81
C ALA A 450 1.61 -19.80 6.20
N VAL A 451 2.67 -19.06 6.52
CA VAL A 451 2.85 -18.36 7.79
C VAL A 451 1.80 -17.26 8.00
N GLN A 452 1.41 -16.54 6.93
CA GLN A 452 0.36 -15.52 6.98
C GLN A 452 -1.00 -16.04 7.51
N ARG A 453 -1.23 -17.36 7.50
CA ARG A 453 -2.49 -17.98 7.96
C ARG A 453 -2.44 -18.53 9.39
N HIS A 454 -1.26 -18.66 9.99
CA HIS A 454 -1.07 -19.23 11.34
C HIS A 454 -0.33 -18.24 12.23
N ALA A 455 -1.07 -17.36 12.91
CA ALA A 455 -0.54 -16.47 13.94
C ALA A 455 -0.25 -17.29 15.23
N PRO A 456 0.87 -18.05 15.28
CA PRO A 456 2.04 -17.59 16.05
C PRO A 456 3.41 -17.98 15.46
N LEU A 457 3.47 -18.49 14.22
CA LEU A 457 4.76 -18.85 13.60
C LEU A 457 5.45 -17.60 13.05
N THR A 458 6.70 -17.38 13.43
CA THR A 458 7.50 -16.28 12.87
C THR A 458 8.65 -16.86 12.06
N LEU A 459 8.90 -16.26 10.90
CA LEU A 459 10.08 -16.56 10.10
C LEU A 459 11.33 -16.24 10.92
N ALA A 460 12.31 -17.16 10.92
CA ALA A 460 13.58 -16.92 11.61
C ALA A 460 14.25 -15.69 10.99
N GLN A 461 14.25 -14.58 11.73
CA GLN A 461 14.81 -13.28 11.37
C GLN A 461 14.30 -12.67 10.05
N GLY A 462 13.39 -11.71 10.17
CA GLY A 462 13.05 -10.79 9.09
C GLY A 462 11.56 -10.52 9.07
N LEU A 463 11.18 -9.38 9.63
CA LEU A 463 9.85 -8.79 9.51
C LEU A 463 9.38 -8.88 8.06
N PHE A 464 8.20 -9.47 7.86
CA PHE A 464 7.42 -9.24 6.66
C PHE A 464 7.31 -7.72 6.48
N ALA A 465 7.60 -7.28 5.27
CA ALA A 465 7.37 -5.90 4.89
C ALA A 465 5.91 -5.73 4.45
#